data_AF-A0A218PE43-F1
#
_entry.id   AF-A0A218PE43-F1
#
_cell.length_a   1.000
_cell.length_b   1.000
_cell.length_c   1.000
_cell.angle_alpha   90.00
_cell.angle_beta   90.00
_cell.angle_gamma   90.00
#
_symmetry.space_group_name_H-M   'P 1'
#
loop_
_entity.id
_entity.type
_entity.pdbx_description
1 polymer ?
#
loop_
_entity_poly.entity_id
_entity_poly.type
_entity_poly.pdbx_seq_one_letter_code
_entity_poly.pdbx_strand_id
1 'polypeptide(L)'
;MRRLMAVLILSLLLLPYARADSPVIWKKGVCTGTEFQKTVESVYLENNTAYAGCGYISYVTAPKLNTTIIWYGGNISAFSLNGTELWERPVGFVRKLSSTGKTLVVGVDISRGPSNFFGTLGKVWLVSRNGSILAGNITYGSFFDFDIEGKALYVADGWWIGEGAKNETWGRVYRWDIDGDKIRQEWFVELNGTIGRVRVGDVIYAGAGAPSGYTMKYNFGYLYGISKDGKLLWKLDTRWWVRDMETWRGNVVVGTGFDNVAGELYLIDKNGNIKWKKDLFYVEDIEIVNDTGYIAGIEGTSGKLVAVDLNTGDTLWEVSLPYRGKVVKAYNEYLLVGTGKFEQKEEGNRTMVYSEGKVYLISREDGKILNELDTGYVRSISINGDMALLGTGSGEVYLLDLTEFLPSKQSICGPGILVLLGLIVLMLRRN
;
A
#
# COMPACT_ATOMS: atom_id res chain seq x y z
N MET A 1 37.34 -36.93 -33.86
CA MET A 1 35.93 -37.16 -33.50
C MET A 1 35.68 -37.38 -32.01
N ARG A 2 36.29 -38.35 -31.30
CA ARG A 2 36.02 -38.60 -29.87
C ARG A 2 36.20 -37.39 -28.93
N ARG A 3 37.21 -36.53 -29.17
CA ARG A 3 37.41 -35.29 -28.38
C ARG A 3 36.37 -34.20 -28.64
N LEU A 4 35.85 -34.11 -29.87
CA LEU A 4 34.83 -33.12 -30.25
C LEU A 4 33.47 -33.48 -29.61
N MET A 5 33.16 -34.78 -29.56
CA MET A 5 31.92 -35.31 -28.97
C MET A 5 31.92 -35.17 -27.44
N ALA A 6 33.07 -35.34 -26.77
CA ALA A 6 33.20 -35.09 -25.34
C ALA A 6 33.01 -33.60 -24.98
N VAL A 7 33.53 -32.68 -25.81
CA VAL A 7 33.31 -31.24 -25.64
C VAL A 7 31.84 -30.87 -25.87
N LEU A 8 31.17 -31.48 -26.86
CA LEU A 8 29.76 -31.21 -27.14
C LEU A 8 28.82 -31.73 -26.04
N ILE A 9 29.10 -32.91 -25.49
CA ILE A 9 28.33 -33.50 -24.37
C ILE A 9 28.59 -32.69 -23.09
N LEU A 10 29.83 -32.25 -22.85
CA LEU A 10 30.14 -31.39 -21.72
C LEU A 10 29.49 -30.01 -21.87
N SER A 11 29.42 -29.43 -23.09
CA SER A 11 28.71 -28.17 -23.33
C SER A 11 27.19 -28.30 -23.21
N LEU A 12 26.61 -29.45 -23.56
CA LEU A 12 25.18 -29.73 -23.38
C LEU A 12 24.81 -30.00 -21.91
N LEU A 13 25.73 -30.57 -21.12
CA LEU A 13 25.59 -30.72 -19.66
C LEU A 13 25.88 -29.43 -18.90
N LEU A 14 26.59 -28.48 -19.52
CA LEU A 14 26.89 -27.14 -19.00
C LEU A 14 25.93 -26.06 -19.52
N LEU A 15 24.90 -26.42 -20.30
CA LEU A 15 23.75 -25.54 -20.47
C LEU A 15 22.96 -25.67 -19.17
N PRO A 16 23.07 -24.73 -18.21
CA PRO A 16 22.05 -24.67 -17.18
C PRO A 16 20.73 -24.62 -17.95
N TYR A 17 19.82 -25.53 -17.64
CA TYR A 17 18.41 -25.30 -17.91
C TYR A 17 18.09 -24.02 -17.15
N ALA A 18 18.34 -22.88 -17.79
CA ALA A 18 17.91 -21.58 -17.35
C ALA A 18 16.41 -21.57 -17.57
N ARG A 19 15.70 -22.35 -16.75
CA ARG A 19 14.37 -21.94 -16.33
C ARG A 19 14.63 -20.57 -15.71
N ALA A 20 14.17 -19.54 -16.39
CA ALA A 20 13.94 -18.28 -15.74
C ALA A 20 12.87 -18.59 -14.69
N ASP A 21 13.30 -18.97 -13.49
CA ASP A 21 12.42 -19.17 -12.37
C ASP A 21 11.76 -17.81 -12.13
N SER A 22 10.46 -17.76 -12.46
CA SER A 22 9.68 -16.55 -12.29
C SER A 22 9.47 -16.36 -10.79
N PRO A 23 9.75 -15.17 -10.23
CA PRO A 23 9.44 -14.89 -8.84
C PRO A 23 7.94 -14.96 -8.57
N VAL A 24 7.09 -14.94 -9.59
CA VAL A 24 5.63 -15.06 -9.47
C VAL A 24 5.24 -16.51 -9.26
N ILE A 25 4.82 -16.85 -8.04
CA ILE A 25 4.23 -18.16 -7.70
C ILE A 25 2.87 -18.30 -8.39
N TRP A 26 2.01 -17.29 -8.28
CA TRP A 26 0.75 -17.23 -8.99
C TRP A 26 0.25 -15.79 -9.18
N LYS A 27 -0.65 -15.65 -10.15
CA LYS A 27 -1.40 -14.44 -10.47
C LYS A 27 -2.89 -14.76 -10.55
N LYS A 28 -3.73 -13.97 -9.87
CA LYS A 28 -5.20 -14.12 -9.86
C LYS A 28 -5.90 -12.78 -10.00
N GLY A 29 -7.05 -12.78 -10.66
CA GLY A 29 -7.97 -11.64 -10.61
C GLY A 29 -8.94 -11.80 -9.44
N VAL A 30 -9.26 -10.70 -8.76
CA VAL A 30 -10.35 -10.65 -7.76
C VAL A 30 -11.55 -9.90 -8.36
N CYS A 31 -12.75 -10.12 -7.81
CA CYS A 31 -13.98 -9.50 -8.29
C CYS A 31 -14.18 -9.70 -9.80
N THR A 32 -14.01 -10.95 -10.25
CA THR A 32 -14.01 -11.33 -11.67
C THR A 32 -15.37 -11.17 -12.34
N GLY A 33 -16.46 -11.21 -11.57
CA GLY A 33 -17.83 -10.96 -12.06
C GLY A 33 -18.21 -9.49 -12.21
N THR A 34 -17.30 -8.55 -11.97
CA THR A 34 -17.58 -7.12 -12.06
C THR A 34 -17.11 -6.56 -13.41
N GLU A 35 -18.03 -5.97 -14.18
CA GLU A 35 -17.74 -5.33 -15.48
C GLU A 35 -17.11 -3.93 -15.34
N PHE A 36 -17.21 -3.32 -14.16
CA PHE A 36 -16.66 -2.00 -13.86
C PHE A 36 -15.16 -2.04 -13.58
N GLN A 37 -14.52 -0.86 -13.68
CA GLN A 37 -13.14 -0.70 -13.22
C GLN A 37 -13.04 -1.08 -11.73
N LYS A 38 -12.14 -2.02 -11.45
CA LYS A 38 -11.90 -2.59 -10.13
C LYS A 38 -10.44 -2.42 -9.77
N THR A 39 -10.16 -2.39 -8.47
CA THR A 39 -8.81 -2.20 -7.95
C THR A 39 -8.63 -3.00 -6.68
N VAL A 40 -7.40 -3.49 -6.44
CA VAL A 40 -7.00 -4.10 -5.17
C VAL A 40 -6.26 -3.05 -4.35
N GLU A 41 -6.98 -2.36 -3.46
CA GLU A 41 -6.41 -1.29 -2.63
C GLU A 41 -5.67 -1.82 -1.41
N SER A 42 -5.96 -3.04 -0.98
CA SER A 42 -5.31 -3.63 0.18
C SER A 42 -5.18 -5.14 0.04
N VAL A 43 -4.00 -5.62 0.41
CA VAL A 43 -3.66 -7.03 0.52
C VAL A 43 -3.06 -7.29 1.89
N TYR A 44 -3.24 -8.50 2.39
CA TYR A 44 -2.67 -8.92 3.67
C TYR A 44 -2.25 -10.38 3.58
N LEU A 45 -1.00 -10.68 3.96
CA LEU A 45 -0.44 -12.01 3.92
C LEU A 45 -0.18 -12.48 5.36
N GLU A 46 -0.82 -13.56 5.78
CA GLU A 46 -0.67 -14.10 7.13
C GLU A 46 -0.58 -15.62 7.09
N ASN A 47 0.47 -16.17 7.71
CA ASN A 47 0.75 -17.60 7.72
C ASN A 47 0.74 -18.18 6.30
N ASN A 48 -0.25 -19.04 6.00
CA ASN A 48 -0.42 -19.72 4.72
C ASN A 48 -1.63 -19.20 3.93
N THR A 49 -2.07 -17.97 4.20
CA THR A 49 -3.24 -17.38 3.55
C THR A 49 -2.96 -15.96 3.06
N ALA A 50 -3.24 -15.75 1.78
CA ALA A 50 -3.22 -14.47 1.10
C ALA A 50 -4.63 -13.90 1.06
N TYR A 51 -4.83 -12.72 1.63
CA TYR A 51 -6.09 -11.98 1.60
C TYR A 51 -5.98 -10.80 0.65
N ALA A 52 -6.99 -10.61 -0.20
CA ALA A 52 -7.05 -9.51 -1.14
C ALA A 52 -8.41 -8.83 -1.07
N GLY A 53 -8.40 -7.52 -0.85
CA GLY A 53 -9.57 -6.68 -0.83
C GLY A 53 -9.70 -5.91 -2.13
N CYS A 54 -10.78 -6.15 -2.86
CA CYS A 54 -11.11 -5.39 -4.06
C CYS A 54 -12.10 -4.27 -3.75
N GLY A 55 -12.09 -3.24 -4.59
CA GLY A 55 -13.14 -2.23 -4.66
C GLY A 55 -13.51 -1.90 -6.10
N TYR A 56 -14.77 -1.59 -6.33
CA TYR A 56 -15.28 -1.07 -7.59
C TYR A 56 -16.41 -0.06 -7.34
N ILE A 57 -16.61 0.82 -8.30
CA ILE A 57 -17.67 1.84 -8.25
C ILE A 57 -18.67 1.53 -9.36
N SER A 58 -19.95 1.46 -9.01
CA SER A 58 -21.03 1.34 -9.99
C SER A 58 -22.02 2.50 -9.85
N TYR A 59 -22.73 2.81 -10.93
CA TYR A 59 -23.74 3.86 -10.98
C TYR A 59 -25.11 3.22 -11.10
N VAL A 60 -25.94 3.39 -10.08
CA VAL A 60 -27.29 2.83 -10.03
C VAL A 60 -28.29 3.96 -10.22
N THR A 61 -28.94 4.00 -11.39
CA THR A 61 -30.05 4.92 -11.62
C THR A 61 -31.26 4.48 -10.80
N ALA A 62 -31.81 5.39 -10.00
CA ALA A 62 -33.06 5.19 -9.26
C ALA A 62 -34.18 5.98 -9.95
N PRO A 63 -34.94 5.38 -10.90
CA PRO A 63 -35.87 6.13 -11.76
C PRO A 63 -36.94 6.87 -10.97
N LYS A 64 -37.42 6.28 -9.86
CA LYS A 64 -38.42 6.89 -8.97
C LYS A 64 -37.94 8.15 -8.26
N LEU A 65 -36.62 8.32 -8.11
CA LEU A 65 -35.99 9.46 -7.44
C LEU A 65 -35.36 10.44 -8.44
N ASN A 66 -35.40 10.12 -9.75
CA ASN A 66 -34.72 10.85 -10.80
C ASN A 66 -33.25 11.19 -10.44
N THR A 67 -32.55 10.23 -9.84
CA THR A 67 -31.17 10.41 -9.34
C THR A 67 -30.32 9.19 -9.63
N THR A 68 -29.02 9.40 -9.79
CA THR A 68 -28.02 8.36 -9.95
C THR A 68 -27.25 8.21 -8.65
N ILE A 69 -27.24 7.01 -8.10
CA ILE A 69 -26.53 6.67 -6.87
C ILE A 69 -25.17 6.08 -7.23
N ILE A 70 -24.12 6.60 -6.61
CA ILE A 70 -22.78 5.99 -6.67
C ILE A 70 -22.72 4.88 -5.62
N TRP A 71 -22.56 3.65 -6.08
CA TRP A 71 -22.51 2.46 -5.26
C TRP A 71 -21.05 1.98 -5.13
N TYR A 72 -20.59 1.86 -3.88
CA TYR A 72 -19.25 1.37 -3.55
C TYR A 72 -19.36 -0.12 -3.22
N GLY A 73 -18.93 -0.95 -4.17
CA GLY A 73 -18.93 -2.40 -4.04
C GLY A 73 -17.53 -2.95 -3.90
N GLY A 74 -17.44 -4.19 -3.46
CA GLY A 74 -16.18 -4.89 -3.35
C GLY A 74 -16.27 -6.14 -2.51
N ASN A 75 -15.31 -7.02 -2.73
CA ASN A 75 -15.21 -8.30 -2.05
C ASN A 75 -13.85 -8.40 -1.38
N ILE A 76 -13.80 -9.24 -0.36
CA ILE A 76 -12.57 -9.80 0.14
C ILE A 76 -12.49 -11.27 -0.26
N SER A 77 -11.33 -11.66 -0.80
CA SER A 77 -11.02 -13.03 -1.19
C SER A 77 -9.84 -13.56 -0.37
N ALA A 78 -9.85 -14.85 -0.08
CA ALA A 78 -8.74 -15.56 0.55
C ALA A 78 -8.22 -16.65 -0.38
N PHE A 79 -6.89 -16.76 -0.47
CA PHE A 79 -6.19 -17.75 -1.26
C PHE A 79 -5.17 -18.48 -0.38
N SER A 80 -4.96 -19.77 -0.64
CA SER A 80 -3.78 -20.46 -0.14
C SER A 80 -2.52 -20.03 -0.90
N LEU A 81 -1.34 -20.34 -0.37
CA LEU A 81 -0.06 -19.96 -1.00
C LEU A 81 0.17 -20.59 -2.38
N ASN A 82 -0.53 -21.67 -2.74
CA ASN A 82 -0.48 -22.24 -4.09
C ASN A 82 -1.48 -21.61 -5.07
N GLY A 83 -2.26 -20.63 -4.63
CA GLY A 83 -3.22 -19.90 -5.45
C GLY A 83 -4.63 -20.52 -5.51
N THR A 84 -4.92 -21.55 -4.71
CA THR A 84 -6.29 -22.07 -4.56
C THR A 84 -7.11 -21.06 -3.77
N GLU A 85 -8.23 -20.61 -4.34
CA GLU A 85 -9.21 -19.77 -3.65
C GLU A 85 -9.88 -20.58 -2.54
N LEU A 86 -9.87 -20.02 -1.32
CA LEU A 86 -10.45 -20.63 -0.13
C LEU A 86 -11.88 -20.15 0.08
N TRP A 87 -12.12 -18.84 -0.12
CA TRP A 87 -13.43 -18.21 -0.02
C TRP A 87 -13.41 -16.79 -0.58
N GLU A 88 -14.60 -16.27 -0.88
CA GLU A 88 -14.86 -14.87 -1.23
C GLU A 88 -16.11 -14.35 -0.49
N ARG A 89 -16.08 -13.08 -0.09
CA ARG A 89 -17.18 -12.41 0.62
C ARG A 89 -17.41 -10.97 0.15
N PRO A 90 -18.66 -10.58 -0.17
CA PRO A 90 -18.99 -9.19 -0.41
C PRO A 90 -18.96 -8.42 0.92
N VAL A 91 -18.19 -7.33 0.94
CA VAL A 91 -18.00 -6.52 2.15
C VAL A 91 -18.13 -5.02 1.91
N GLY A 92 -18.09 -4.57 0.65
CA GLY A 92 -17.98 -3.16 0.28
C GLY A 92 -16.63 -2.86 -0.36
N PHE A 93 -16.39 -1.61 -0.75
CA PHE A 93 -15.13 -1.19 -1.38
C PHE A 93 -14.01 -1.27 -0.34
N VAL A 94 -13.15 -2.29 -0.42
CA VAL A 94 -12.10 -2.53 0.59
C VAL A 94 -11.01 -1.49 0.46
N ARG A 95 -10.66 -0.86 1.59
CA ARG A 95 -9.62 0.19 1.70
C ARG A 95 -8.41 -0.28 2.49
N LYS A 96 -8.62 -1.06 3.56
CA LYS A 96 -7.54 -1.55 4.41
C LYS A 96 -7.87 -2.92 5.01
N LEU A 97 -6.85 -3.78 5.03
CA LEU A 97 -6.84 -5.07 5.69
C LEU A 97 -5.79 -5.08 6.80
N SER A 98 -6.11 -5.73 7.92
CA SER A 98 -5.17 -6.05 8.99
C SER A 98 -5.67 -7.28 9.77
N SER A 99 -4.91 -7.77 10.73
CA SER A 99 -5.28 -8.91 11.57
C SER A 99 -5.01 -8.63 13.04
N THR A 100 -5.88 -9.17 13.90
CA THR A 100 -5.64 -9.26 15.35
C THR A 100 -4.93 -10.57 15.74
N GLY A 101 -4.47 -11.34 14.74
CA GLY A 101 -4.01 -12.72 14.85
C GLY A 101 -5.16 -13.74 14.91
N LYS A 102 -6.34 -13.37 15.43
CA LYS A 102 -7.51 -14.26 15.50
C LYS A 102 -8.53 -13.97 14.40
N THR A 103 -8.74 -12.70 14.10
CA THR A 103 -9.74 -12.22 13.15
C THR A 103 -9.10 -11.23 12.19
N LEU A 104 -9.57 -11.25 10.96
CA LEU A 104 -9.24 -10.22 9.99
C LEU A 104 -10.10 -8.98 10.24
N VAL A 105 -9.49 -7.81 10.20
CA VAL A 105 -10.14 -6.50 10.30
C VAL A 105 -10.19 -5.90 8.90
N VAL A 106 -11.39 -5.61 8.41
CA VAL A 106 -11.63 -5.19 7.03
C VAL A 106 -12.33 -3.85 7.02
N GLY A 107 -11.61 -2.79 6.68
CA GLY A 107 -12.13 -1.45 6.52
C GLY A 107 -12.63 -1.20 5.10
N VAL A 108 -13.87 -0.74 4.96
CA VAL A 108 -14.56 -0.59 3.68
C VAL A 108 -15.32 0.73 3.60
N ASP A 109 -15.48 1.24 2.38
CA ASP A 109 -16.57 2.15 2.05
C ASP A 109 -17.81 1.36 1.62
N ILE A 110 -18.97 1.78 2.09
CA ILE A 110 -20.29 1.32 1.64
C ILE A 110 -21.10 2.52 1.12
N SER A 111 -22.09 2.19 0.30
CA SER A 111 -22.72 3.07 -0.68
C SER A 111 -23.22 4.44 -0.21
N ARG A 112 -23.32 5.32 -1.20
CA ARG A 112 -23.88 6.66 -1.11
C ARG A 112 -25.41 6.60 -1.08
N GLY A 113 -26.07 7.43 -0.28
CA GLY A 113 -27.50 7.70 -0.45
C GLY A 113 -27.77 8.50 -1.73
N PRO A 114 -29.04 8.81 -2.07
CA PRO A 114 -29.37 9.72 -3.17
C PRO A 114 -28.68 11.07 -2.99
N SER A 115 -28.53 11.86 -4.06
CA SER A 115 -27.72 13.11 -4.10
C SER A 115 -28.01 14.16 -3.01
N ASN A 116 -29.14 14.02 -2.31
CA ASN A 116 -29.61 14.84 -1.19
C ASN A 116 -29.38 14.22 0.20
N PHE A 117 -28.86 12.99 0.29
CA PHE A 117 -28.45 12.30 1.52
C PHE A 117 -26.91 12.21 1.52
N PHE A 118 -26.29 13.17 2.21
CA PHE A 118 -24.87 13.46 2.09
C PHE A 118 -24.02 12.50 2.92
N GLY A 119 -23.49 11.44 2.30
CA GLY A 119 -22.52 10.54 2.93
C GLY A 119 -22.30 9.25 2.14
N THR A 120 -21.05 8.81 1.94
CA THR A 120 -20.74 7.38 1.91
C THR A 120 -20.51 6.98 3.36
N LEU A 121 -21.09 5.86 3.77
CA LEU A 121 -20.81 5.34 5.10
C LEU A 121 -19.57 4.48 5.00
N GLY A 122 -18.67 4.62 5.96
CA GLY A 122 -17.61 3.67 6.15
C GLY A 122 -18.09 2.53 7.05
N LYS A 123 -17.39 1.41 6.99
CA LYS A 123 -17.64 0.28 7.87
C LYS A 123 -16.35 -0.48 8.13
N VAL A 124 -16.23 -1.02 9.34
CA VAL A 124 -15.20 -2.02 9.64
C VAL A 124 -15.88 -3.33 9.98
N TRP A 125 -15.42 -4.41 9.35
CA TRP A 125 -15.87 -5.77 9.62
C TRP A 125 -14.80 -6.55 10.39
N LEU A 126 -15.24 -7.41 11.30
CA LEU A 126 -14.44 -8.54 11.78
C LEU A 126 -14.84 -9.77 10.97
N VAL A 127 -13.85 -10.39 10.32
CA VAL A 127 -14.05 -11.57 9.48
C VAL A 127 -13.19 -12.70 10.04
N SER A 128 -13.79 -13.87 10.27
CA SER A 128 -13.06 -15.07 10.67
C SER A 128 -12.24 -15.63 9.50
N ARG A 129 -11.27 -16.51 9.80
CA ARG A 129 -10.39 -17.10 8.78
C ARG A 129 -11.10 -17.97 7.74
N ASN A 130 -12.32 -18.43 8.00
CA ASN A 130 -13.18 -19.15 7.04
C ASN A 130 -14.13 -18.22 6.26
N GLY A 131 -13.99 -16.89 6.42
CA GLY A 131 -14.79 -15.90 5.71
C GLY A 131 -16.18 -15.63 6.32
N SER A 132 -16.46 -16.05 7.54
CA SER A 132 -17.70 -15.63 8.23
C SER A 132 -17.54 -14.21 8.77
N ILE A 133 -18.54 -13.35 8.54
CA ILE A 133 -18.60 -12.03 9.17
C ILE A 133 -19.03 -12.23 10.62
N LEU A 134 -18.21 -11.79 11.56
CA LEU A 134 -18.42 -11.94 13.00
C LEU A 134 -19.17 -10.72 13.57
N ALA A 135 -18.67 -9.52 13.25
CA ALA A 135 -19.29 -8.26 13.61
C ALA A 135 -18.92 -7.17 12.59
N GLY A 136 -19.59 -6.03 12.71
CA GLY A 136 -19.12 -4.81 12.08
C GLY A 136 -19.69 -3.58 12.77
N ASN A 137 -18.99 -2.46 12.64
CA ASN A 137 -19.45 -1.16 13.11
C ASN A 137 -19.31 -0.13 11.98
N ILE A 138 -20.20 0.85 11.94
CA ILE A 138 -20.26 1.85 10.87
C ILE A 138 -19.64 3.17 11.33
N THR A 139 -19.05 3.89 10.38
CA THR A 139 -18.68 5.29 10.56
C THR A 139 -19.71 6.18 9.88
N TYR A 140 -19.82 7.42 10.32
CA TYR A 140 -20.77 8.39 9.76
C TYR A 140 -20.29 9.00 8.44
N GLY A 141 -18.98 9.07 8.19
CA GLY A 141 -18.36 9.43 6.91
C GLY A 141 -17.69 8.24 6.22
N SER A 142 -17.01 8.51 5.10
CA SER A 142 -16.25 7.51 4.34
C SER A 142 -15.13 6.93 5.21
N PHE A 143 -14.90 5.63 5.13
CA PHE A 143 -13.78 4.99 5.82
C PHE A 143 -12.49 5.25 5.04
N PHE A 144 -11.44 5.70 5.72
CA PHE A 144 -10.15 5.93 5.07
C PHE A 144 -9.02 5.08 5.65
N ASP A 145 -8.96 4.96 6.97
CA ASP A 145 -7.85 4.30 7.63
C ASP A 145 -8.26 3.78 9.02
N PHE A 146 -7.49 2.81 9.52
CA PHE A 146 -7.54 2.43 10.92
C PHE A 146 -6.16 2.01 11.42
N ASP A 147 -5.98 2.03 12.73
CA ASP A 147 -4.81 1.46 13.40
C ASP A 147 -5.23 0.64 14.63
N ILE A 148 -4.41 -0.33 15.03
CA ILE A 148 -4.75 -1.31 16.07
C ILE A 148 -3.66 -1.33 17.15
N GLU A 149 -4.06 -1.13 18.40
CA GLU A 149 -3.19 -1.27 19.58
C GLU A 149 -3.84 -2.25 20.57
N GLY A 150 -3.37 -3.49 20.57
CA GLY A 150 -3.94 -4.56 21.38
C GLY A 150 -5.39 -4.86 20.96
N LYS A 151 -6.35 -4.55 21.84
CA LYS A 151 -7.80 -4.67 21.55
C LYS A 151 -8.43 -3.39 21.01
N ALA A 152 -7.72 -2.25 21.12
CA ALA A 152 -8.24 -0.97 20.69
C ALA A 152 -8.05 -0.81 19.17
N LEU A 153 -9.12 -0.43 18.50
CA LEU A 153 -9.19 -0.12 17.08
C LEU A 153 -9.50 1.36 16.94
N TYR A 154 -8.60 2.11 16.32
CA TYR A 154 -8.77 3.54 16.07
C TYR A 154 -9.11 3.74 14.60
N VAL A 155 -10.26 4.33 14.33
CA VAL A 155 -10.80 4.43 12.96
C VAL A 155 -10.86 5.89 12.55
N ALA A 156 -10.34 6.20 11.37
CA ALA A 156 -10.45 7.50 10.73
C ALA A 156 -11.55 7.46 9.67
N ASP A 157 -12.49 8.40 9.80
CA ASP A 157 -13.44 8.71 8.75
C ASP A 157 -13.33 10.17 8.30
N GLY A 158 -13.95 10.45 7.17
CA GLY A 158 -14.09 11.82 6.77
C GLY A 158 -15.14 12.01 5.70
N TRP A 159 -15.46 13.27 5.51
CA TRP A 159 -16.38 13.70 4.49
C TRP A 159 -15.93 15.01 3.87
N TRP A 160 -16.37 15.21 2.63
CA TRP A 160 -16.20 16.45 1.90
C TRP A 160 -17.51 16.78 1.18
N ILE A 161 -18.11 17.92 1.52
CA ILE A 161 -19.23 18.49 0.78
C ILE A 161 -18.64 19.54 -0.16
N GLY A 162 -18.42 19.15 -1.41
CA GLY A 162 -17.96 20.06 -2.45
C GLY A 162 -19.02 20.30 -3.50
N GLU A 163 -19.88 21.29 -3.27
CA GLU A 163 -20.52 22.18 -4.27
C GLU A 163 -21.54 23.09 -3.53
N GLY A 164 -21.04 24.06 -2.75
CA GLY A 164 -21.86 25.01 -1.99
C GLY A 164 -21.03 26.05 -1.20
N ALA A 165 -21.65 27.12 -0.72
CA ALA A 165 -21.00 28.34 -0.18
C ALA A 165 -20.18 28.16 1.11
N LYS A 166 -20.07 26.95 1.67
CA LYS A 166 -19.22 26.65 2.83
C LYS A 166 -18.51 25.32 2.56
N ASN A 167 -17.22 25.40 2.23
CA ASN A 167 -16.30 24.26 2.03
C ASN A 167 -16.06 23.52 3.36
N GLU A 168 -17.11 22.95 3.94
CA GLU A 168 -17.07 22.24 5.21
C GLU A 168 -16.52 20.83 4.95
N THR A 169 -15.27 20.64 5.37
CA THR A 169 -14.67 19.32 5.54
C THR A 169 -14.73 18.96 7.01
N TRP A 170 -15.17 17.76 7.30
CA TRP A 170 -15.19 17.21 8.65
C TRP A 170 -14.76 15.76 8.61
N GLY A 171 -14.30 15.26 9.74
CA GLY A 171 -13.97 13.86 9.91
C GLY A 171 -13.87 13.52 11.36
N ARG A 172 -13.84 12.22 11.65
CA ARG A 172 -13.86 11.72 13.01
C ARG A 172 -12.76 10.71 13.22
N VAL A 173 -12.30 10.66 14.45
CA VAL A 173 -11.51 9.56 14.97
C VAL A 173 -12.34 8.84 15.99
N TYR A 174 -12.59 7.56 15.77
CA TYR A 174 -13.28 6.68 16.70
C TYR A 174 -12.26 5.85 17.46
N ARG A 175 -12.56 5.54 18.72
CA ARG A 175 -11.95 4.40 19.42
C ARG A 175 -13.02 3.35 19.64
N TRP A 176 -12.78 2.18 19.08
CA TRP A 176 -13.58 0.99 19.29
C TRP A 176 -12.73 -0.07 20.00
N ASP A 177 -13.36 -0.93 20.80
CA ASP A 177 -12.71 -2.10 21.40
C ASP A 177 -13.20 -3.36 20.70
N ILE A 178 -12.26 -4.24 20.34
CA ILE A 178 -12.51 -5.58 19.80
C ILE A 178 -12.54 -6.56 20.98
N ASP A 179 -13.71 -7.13 21.26
CA ASP A 179 -13.88 -8.14 22.31
C ASP A 179 -14.47 -9.42 21.73
N GLY A 180 -13.57 -10.34 21.36
CA GLY A 180 -13.93 -11.59 20.70
C GLY A 180 -14.51 -11.34 19.31
N ASP A 181 -15.79 -11.63 19.15
CA ASP A 181 -16.56 -11.48 17.90
C ASP A 181 -17.36 -10.18 17.86
N LYS A 182 -17.12 -9.22 18.77
CA LYS A 182 -17.84 -7.94 18.86
C LYS A 182 -16.93 -6.73 18.71
N ILE A 183 -17.50 -5.65 18.20
CA ILE A 183 -16.91 -4.31 18.21
C ILE A 183 -17.78 -3.43 19.11
N ARG A 184 -17.20 -2.77 20.11
CA ARG A 184 -17.88 -1.79 20.96
C ARG A 184 -17.28 -0.40 20.74
N GLN A 185 -18.11 0.59 20.46
CA GLN A 185 -17.63 1.97 20.42
C GLN A 185 -17.48 2.53 21.83
N GLU A 186 -16.35 3.17 22.09
CA GLU A 186 -16.01 3.77 23.37
C GLU A 186 -16.20 5.28 23.31
N TRP A 187 -15.58 5.91 22.33
CA TRP A 187 -15.70 7.34 22.07
C TRP A 187 -15.42 7.66 20.60
N PHE A 188 -15.77 8.88 20.19
CA PHE A 188 -15.29 9.49 18.96
C PHE A 188 -15.02 10.98 19.18
N VAL A 189 -14.11 11.54 18.37
CA VAL A 189 -13.82 12.98 18.34
C VAL A 189 -14.11 13.48 16.94
N GLU A 190 -14.87 14.57 16.84
CA GLU A 190 -15.11 15.27 15.57
C GLU A 190 -14.06 16.36 15.36
N LEU A 191 -13.51 16.41 14.15
CA LEU A 191 -12.38 17.24 13.77
C LEU A 191 -12.68 17.97 12.45
N ASN A 192 -12.01 19.11 12.25
CA ASN A 192 -12.08 19.83 10.98
C ASN A 192 -11.18 19.15 9.95
N GLY A 193 -11.68 19.00 8.72
CA GLY A 193 -10.96 18.30 7.66
C GLY A 193 -11.37 16.84 7.51
N THR A 194 -11.27 16.30 6.30
CA THR A 194 -11.40 14.87 6.02
C THR A 194 -10.25 14.12 6.68
N ILE A 195 -10.50 13.33 7.73
CA ILE A 195 -9.45 12.58 8.42
C ILE A 195 -9.13 11.31 7.62
N GLY A 196 -8.02 11.36 6.89
CA GLY A 196 -7.60 10.30 5.96
C GLY A 196 -6.60 9.31 6.53
N ARG A 197 -6.01 9.61 7.70
CA ARG A 197 -4.96 8.81 8.33
C ARG A 197 -5.10 8.81 9.85
N VAL A 198 -4.81 7.68 10.48
CA VAL A 198 -4.69 7.55 11.94
C VAL A 198 -3.52 6.64 12.32
N ARG A 199 -2.75 7.03 13.32
CA ARG A 199 -1.65 6.23 13.88
C ARG A 199 -1.60 6.35 15.39
N VAL A 200 -1.27 5.26 16.06
CA VAL A 200 -1.35 5.15 17.51
C VAL A 200 0.06 5.05 18.09
N GLY A 201 0.48 6.07 18.85
CA GLY A 201 1.72 6.08 19.62
C GLY A 201 1.46 6.49 21.07
N ASP A 202 2.36 7.30 21.64
CA ASP A 202 2.17 7.94 22.96
C ASP A 202 0.84 8.71 23.04
N VAL A 203 0.43 9.30 21.91
CA VAL A 203 -0.89 9.87 21.65
C VAL A 203 -1.43 9.29 20.34
N ILE A 204 -2.70 9.53 20.04
CA ILE A 204 -3.28 9.18 18.75
C ILE A 204 -3.07 10.36 17.82
N TYR A 205 -2.39 10.10 16.71
CA TYR A 205 -2.17 11.07 15.65
C TYR A 205 -3.27 10.89 14.60
N ALA A 206 -3.85 12.00 14.15
CA ALA A 206 -4.87 12.00 13.11
C ALA A 206 -4.57 13.05 12.04
N GLY A 207 -4.45 12.61 10.80
CA GLY A 207 -4.07 13.44 9.66
C GLY A 207 -5.27 13.79 8.79
N ALA A 208 -5.48 15.08 8.56
CA ALA A 208 -6.49 15.61 7.66
C ALA A 208 -5.90 15.87 6.27
N GLY A 209 -6.58 15.38 5.23
CA GLY A 209 -6.14 15.55 3.86
C GLY A 209 -7.08 14.88 2.87
N ALA A 210 -6.87 15.17 1.57
CA ALA A 210 -7.54 14.42 0.53
C ALA A 210 -7.05 12.96 0.55
N PRO A 211 -7.96 11.98 0.49
CA PRO A 211 -7.59 10.58 0.33
C PRO A 211 -6.91 10.33 -1.02
N SER A 212 -6.23 9.19 -1.16
CA SER A 212 -5.54 8.85 -2.40
C SER A 212 -6.50 8.68 -3.58
N GLY A 213 -6.12 9.24 -4.74
CA GLY A 213 -6.92 9.20 -5.97
C GLY A 213 -7.92 10.35 -6.13
N TYR A 214 -8.02 11.24 -5.15
CA TYR A 214 -8.87 12.43 -5.24
C TYR A 214 -8.05 13.62 -5.72
N THR A 215 -8.61 14.39 -6.65
CA THR A 215 -8.07 15.68 -7.10
C THR A 215 -8.99 16.77 -6.61
N MET A 216 -8.43 17.79 -5.94
CA MET A 216 -9.18 18.95 -5.47
C MET A 216 -8.35 20.20 -5.70
N LYS A 217 -9.04 21.32 -5.94
CA LYS A 217 -8.40 22.63 -6.17
C LYS A 217 -7.98 23.35 -4.88
N TYR A 218 -8.39 22.85 -3.72
CA TYR A 218 -8.17 23.49 -2.42
C TYR A 218 -7.18 22.70 -1.59
N ASN A 219 -6.17 23.38 -1.07
CA ASN A 219 -5.28 22.82 -0.07
C ASN A 219 -5.85 23.04 1.34
N PHE A 220 -5.74 22.01 2.16
CA PHE A 220 -5.94 22.07 3.60
C PHE A 220 -5.06 20.98 4.21
N GLY A 221 -4.72 21.10 5.48
CA GLY A 221 -3.83 20.13 6.09
C GLY A 221 -3.77 20.34 7.57
N TYR A 222 -4.18 19.34 8.34
CA TYR A 222 -4.09 19.40 9.78
C TYR A 222 -3.56 18.09 10.32
N LEU A 223 -2.72 18.17 11.34
CA LEU A 223 -2.39 17.05 12.20
C LEU A 223 -2.97 17.32 13.59
N TYR A 224 -3.62 16.32 14.16
CA TYR A 224 -4.20 16.39 15.49
C TYR A 224 -3.52 15.38 16.41
N GLY A 225 -3.28 15.79 17.65
CA GLY A 225 -2.95 14.91 18.75
C GLY A 225 -4.18 14.68 19.63
N ILE A 226 -4.53 13.43 19.86
CA ILE A 226 -5.70 13.02 20.64
C ILE A 226 -5.22 12.09 21.75
N SER A 227 -5.67 12.33 22.98
CA SER A 227 -5.38 11.42 24.08
C SER A 227 -6.13 10.09 23.93
N LYS A 228 -5.65 9.05 24.61
CA LYS A 228 -6.27 7.71 24.58
C LYS A 228 -7.72 7.70 25.13
N ASP A 229 -8.09 8.70 25.94
CA ASP A 229 -9.45 8.93 26.46
C ASP A 229 -10.31 9.86 25.58
N GLY A 230 -9.84 10.23 24.38
CA GLY A 230 -10.65 10.96 23.39
C GLY A 230 -10.69 12.47 23.58
N LYS A 231 -9.68 13.08 24.21
CA LYS A 231 -9.56 14.54 24.30
C LYS A 231 -8.61 15.05 23.23
N LEU A 232 -9.01 16.12 22.55
CA LEU A 232 -8.12 16.85 21.66
C LEU A 232 -7.02 17.54 22.49
N LEU A 233 -5.76 17.22 22.22
CA LEU A 233 -4.60 17.77 22.92
C LEU A 233 -4.03 18.98 22.19
N TRP A 234 -3.85 18.87 20.87
CA TRP A 234 -3.28 19.92 20.05
C TRP A 234 -3.70 19.76 18.59
N LYS A 235 -3.51 20.84 17.82
CA LYS A 235 -3.74 20.92 16.39
C LYS A 235 -2.57 21.65 15.74
N LEU A 236 -2.02 21.08 14.68
CA LEU A 236 -0.98 21.67 13.85
C LEU A 236 -1.50 21.85 12.42
N ASP A 237 -1.24 23.02 11.83
CA ASP A 237 -1.52 23.27 10.41
C ASP A 237 -0.33 22.84 9.56
N THR A 238 -0.55 21.85 8.70
CA THR A 238 0.48 21.32 7.78
C THR A 238 0.42 21.95 6.40
N ARG A 239 -0.53 22.88 6.17
CA ARG A 239 -0.85 23.59 4.91
C ARG A 239 -1.34 22.70 3.77
N TRP A 240 -0.70 21.54 3.58
CA TRP A 240 -1.01 20.55 2.55
C TRP A 240 -1.60 19.29 3.15
N TRP A 241 -2.29 18.50 2.32
CA TRP A 241 -2.98 17.30 2.75
C TRP A 241 -2.00 16.37 3.44
N VAL A 242 -2.35 15.87 4.63
CA VAL A 242 -1.62 14.76 5.23
C VAL A 242 -1.90 13.53 4.39
N ARG A 243 -0.85 13.04 3.71
CA ARG A 243 -0.96 11.95 2.74
C ARG A 243 -0.65 10.61 3.34
N ASP A 244 0.35 10.57 4.21
CA ASP A 244 0.69 9.40 4.99
C ASP A 244 1.45 9.78 6.25
N MET A 245 1.48 8.88 7.23
CA MET A 245 2.23 9.07 8.46
C MET A 245 2.53 7.75 9.16
N GLU A 246 3.65 7.70 9.88
CA GLU A 246 4.09 6.55 10.66
C GLU A 246 4.69 6.98 12.00
N THR A 247 4.55 6.15 13.03
CA THR A 247 5.12 6.45 14.35
C THR A 247 6.58 6.04 14.44
N TRP A 248 7.40 6.87 15.10
CA TRP A 248 8.81 6.55 15.38
C TRP A 248 9.25 7.12 16.72
N ARG A 249 9.64 6.22 17.65
CA ARG A 249 10.16 6.57 19.00
C ARG A 249 9.29 7.59 19.75
N GLY A 250 7.97 7.36 19.78
CA GLY A 250 7.00 8.23 20.43
C GLY A 250 6.64 9.50 19.66
N ASN A 251 7.31 9.79 18.54
CA ASN A 251 7.00 10.86 17.60
C ASN A 251 6.20 10.31 16.41
N VAL A 252 5.77 11.20 15.52
CA VAL A 252 5.17 10.85 14.23
C VAL A 252 5.95 11.50 13.09
N VAL A 253 6.23 10.71 12.05
CA VAL A 253 6.74 11.16 10.77
C VAL A 253 5.54 11.39 9.86
N VAL A 254 5.39 12.59 9.31
CA VAL A 254 4.22 12.98 8.52
C VAL A 254 4.65 13.47 7.15
N GLY A 255 4.12 12.83 6.11
CA GLY A 255 4.31 13.22 4.73
C GLY A 255 3.07 13.92 4.19
N THR A 256 3.27 15.04 3.53
CA THR A 256 2.18 15.83 2.93
C THR A 256 2.28 15.88 1.42
N GLY A 257 1.21 16.35 0.76
CA GLY A 257 1.18 16.47 -0.68
C GLY A 257 0.04 17.34 -1.19
N PHE A 258 0.32 18.14 -2.22
CA PHE A 258 -0.67 18.86 -3.01
C PHE A 258 -0.27 18.90 -4.50
N ASP A 259 -1.26 18.73 -5.37
CA ASP A 259 -1.16 18.86 -6.84
C ASP A 259 -0.02 18.05 -7.52
N ASN A 260 0.35 16.90 -6.94
CA ASN A 260 1.42 16.01 -7.44
C ASN A 260 2.81 16.68 -7.62
N VAL A 261 3.04 17.86 -7.04
CA VAL A 261 4.29 18.62 -7.24
C VAL A 261 4.98 19.04 -5.96
N ALA A 262 4.23 19.18 -4.85
CA ALA A 262 4.78 19.72 -3.62
C ALA A 262 4.35 18.87 -2.43
N GLY A 263 5.30 18.58 -1.54
CA GLY A 263 5.06 17.92 -0.26
C GLY A 263 6.12 18.30 0.77
N GLU A 264 5.82 18.07 2.04
CA GLU A 264 6.76 18.28 3.14
C GLU A 264 6.81 17.00 3.97
N LEU A 265 7.98 16.75 4.55
CA LEU A 265 8.17 15.71 5.55
C LEU A 265 8.42 16.38 6.89
N TYR A 266 7.67 15.97 7.91
CA TYR A 266 7.76 16.47 9.26
C TYR A 266 8.12 15.36 10.23
N LEU A 267 8.88 15.69 11.27
CA LEU A 267 8.93 14.92 12.50
C LEU A 267 8.31 15.74 13.62
N ILE A 268 7.25 15.20 14.24
CA ILE A 268 6.46 15.91 15.24
C ILE A 268 6.40 15.08 16.52
N ASP A 269 6.68 15.72 17.66
CA ASP A 269 6.61 15.07 18.96
C ASP A 269 5.15 14.91 19.45
N LYS A 270 4.98 14.17 20.55
CA LYS A 270 3.67 13.93 21.16
C LYS A 270 2.96 15.18 21.69
N ASN A 271 3.67 16.28 21.87
CA ASN A 271 3.14 17.56 22.32
C ASN A 271 2.76 18.47 21.13
N GLY A 272 2.98 18.02 19.89
CA GLY A 272 2.68 18.77 18.68
C GLY A 272 3.81 19.70 18.23
N ASN A 273 5.02 19.59 18.80
CA ASN A 273 6.16 20.40 18.37
C ASN A 273 6.84 19.77 17.16
N ILE A 274 7.11 20.57 16.12
CA ILE A 274 7.93 20.16 14.98
C ILE A 274 9.39 20.09 15.44
N LYS A 275 9.97 18.89 15.42
CA LYS A 275 11.40 18.68 15.71
C LYS A 275 12.28 19.07 14.53
N TRP A 276 11.87 18.68 13.33
CA TRP A 276 12.44 19.14 12.07
C TRP A 276 11.38 19.05 10.97
N LYS A 277 11.63 19.77 9.87
CA LYS A 277 10.83 19.70 8.64
C LYS A 277 11.74 19.77 7.42
N LYS A 278 11.30 19.18 6.31
CA LYS A 278 12.03 19.15 5.04
C LYS A 278 11.06 19.28 3.88
N ASP A 279 11.37 20.15 2.92
CA ASP A 279 10.66 20.21 1.65
C ASP A 279 10.95 18.93 0.84
N LEU A 280 9.90 18.37 0.26
CA LEU A 280 9.93 17.12 -0.48
C LEU A 280 8.93 17.18 -1.66
N PHE A 281 8.71 16.04 -2.29
CA PHE A 281 7.69 15.85 -3.31
C PHE A 281 6.36 15.39 -2.68
N TYR A 282 5.31 15.24 -3.48
CA TYR A 282 4.01 14.74 -3.03
C TYR A 282 4.14 13.32 -2.46
N VAL A 283 4.01 13.17 -1.13
CA VAL A 283 4.18 11.88 -0.47
C VAL A 283 2.97 10.97 -0.71
N GLU A 284 3.21 9.69 -0.97
CA GLU A 284 2.17 8.67 -1.08
C GLU A 284 2.24 7.62 0.02
N ASP A 285 3.45 7.26 0.46
CA ASP A 285 3.67 6.20 1.44
C ASP A 285 4.99 6.41 2.21
N ILE A 286 5.00 5.98 3.47
CA ILE A 286 6.15 6.04 4.37
C ILE A 286 6.37 4.64 4.97
N GLU A 287 7.57 4.12 4.84
CA GLU A 287 8.02 2.92 5.57
C GLU A 287 9.17 3.30 6.49
N ILE A 288 9.07 2.94 7.78
CA ILE A 288 10.11 3.20 8.77
C ILE A 288 10.79 1.90 9.15
N VAL A 289 12.12 1.87 9.07
CA VAL A 289 12.93 0.77 9.60
C VAL A 289 14.08 1.35 10.41
N ASN A 290 14.12 1.00 11.69
CA ASN A 290 15.07 1.57 12.65
C ASN A 290 14.95 3.10 12.69
N ASP A 291 16.02 3.80 12.30
CA ASP A 291 16.11 5.26 12.29
C ASP A 291 16.08 5.85 10.88
N THR A 292 15.65 5.06 9.90
CA THR A 292 15.53 5.50 8.50
C THR A 292 14.08 5.46 8.07
N GLY A 293 13.59 6.57 7.51
CA GLY A 293 12.32 6.64 6.80
C GLY A 293 12.55 6.52 5.29
N TYR A 294 11.83 5.61 4.65
CA TYR A 294 11.80 5.44 3.19
C TYR A 294 10.50 6.03 2.67
N ILE A 295 10.60 7.12 1.92
CA ILE A 295 9.47 7.96 1.53
C ILE A 295 9.24 7.82 0.04
N ALA A 296 8.07 7.32 -0.36
CA ALA A 296 7.71 7.14 -1.77
C ALA A 296 6.63 8.13 -2.19
N GLY A 297 6.66 8.57 -3.45
CA GLY A 297 5.67 9.50 -3.97
C GLY A 297 5.91 9.94 -5.42
N ILE A 298 5.53 11.17 -5.72
CA ILE A 298 5.60 11.74 -7.08
C ILE A 298 6.06 13.20 -7.08
N GLU A 299 6.96 13.51 -8.00
CA GLU A 299 7.39 14.86 -8.36
C GLU A 299 7.07 15.11 -9.85
N GLY A 300 6.01 15.87 -10.10
CA GLY A 300 5.51 16.10 -11.45
C GLY A 300 4.95 14.82 -12.06
N THR A 301 5.65 14.27 -13.05
CA THR A 301 5.29 12.98 -13.70
C THR A 301 6.18 11.82 -13.27
N SER A 302 7.28 12.10 -12.55
CA SER A 302 8.26 11.10 -12.13
C SER A 302 7.98 10.63 -10.71
N GLY A 303 8.11 9.33 -10.47
CA GLY A 303 8.09 8.82 -9.11
C GLY A 303 9.40 9.09 -8.41
N LYS A 304 9.34 9.17 -7.09
CA LYS A 304 10.51 9.38 -6.24
C LYS A 304 10.49 8.42 -5.06
N LEU A 305 11.67 8.00 -4.64
CA LEU A 305 11.91 7.30 -3.39
C LEU A 305 13.15 7.91 -2.73
N VAL A 306 13.01 8.33 -1.47
CA VAL A 306 14.09 8.94 -0.69
C VAL A 306 14.24 8.20 0.62
N ALA A 307 15.49 7.92 1.02
CA ALA A 307 15.81 7.53 2.39
C ALA A 307 16.21 8.76 3.20
N VAL A 308 15.66 8.89 4.40
CA VAL A 308 15.88 10.00 5.32
C VAL A 308 16.32 9.47 6.67
N ASP A 309 17.39 10.03 7.25
CA ASP A 309 17.75 9.80 8.65
C ASP A 309 16.74 10.54 9.54
N LEU A 310 15.97 9.81 10.35
CA LEU A 310 14.92 10.40 11.17
C LEU A 310 15.45 11.19 12.36
N ASN A 311 16.72 10.99 12.75
CA ASN A 311 17.34 11.77 13.82
C ASN A 311 17.68 13.19 13.37
N THR A 312 18.13 13.36 12.13
CA THR A 312 18.62 14.66 11.62
C THR A 312 17.70 15.29 10.57
N GLY A 313 16.90 14.50 9.86
CA GLY A 313 16.14 14.91 8.69
C GLY A 313 16.95 14.93 7.39
N ASP A 314 18.21 14.44 7.42
CA ASP A 314 19.08 14.44 6.25
C ASP A 314 18.70 13.35 5.24
N THR A 315 18.83 13.67 3.96
CA THR A 315 18.68 12.68 2.88
C THR A 315 19.91 11.79 2.85
N LEU A 316 19.71 10.48 2.96
CA LEU A 316 20.76 9.48 2.84
C LEU A 316 21.02 9.13 1.37
N TRP A 317 19.95 8.91 0.61
CA TRP A 317 19.98 8.69 -0.84
C TRP A 317 18.61 8.97 -1.47
N GLU A 318 18.58 9.13 -2.79
CA GLU A 318 17.37 9.31 -3.58
C GLU A 318 17.45 8.50 -4.89
N VAL A 319 16.32 7.95 -5.32
CA VAL A 319 16.17 7.33 -6.64
C VAL A 319 14.90 7.83 -7.33
N SER A 320 15.01 8.06 -8.64
CA SER A 320 13.88 8.40 -9.51
C SER A 320 13.28 7.15 -10.12
N LEU A 321 11.95 7.10 -10.17
CA LEU A 321 11.16 6.00 -10.69
C LEU A 321 10.34 6.48 -11.90
N PRO A 322 10.07 5.63 -12.89
CA PRO A 322 9.37 6.05 -14.11
C PRO A 322 7.90 6.41 -13.86
N TYR A 323 7.32 5.92 -12.77
CA TYR A 323 5.94 6.19 -12.37
C TYR A 323 5.89 6.50 -10.88
N ARG A 324 4.80 7.13 -10.43
CA ARG A 324 4.47 7.38 -9.00
C ARG A 324 4.84 6.19 -8.13
N GLY A 325 5.69 6.41 -7.13
CA GLY A 325 5.94 5.45 -6.05
C GLY A 325 4.74 5.44 -5.13
N LYS A 326 3.98 4.34 -5.10
CA LYS A 326 2.68 4.30 -4.44
C LYS A 326 2.69 3.60 -3.10
N VAL A 327 3.56 2.61 -2.95
CA VAL A 327 3.69 1.80 -1.74
C VAL A 327 5.13 1.33 -1.62
N VAL A 328 5.68 1.35 -0.41
CA VAL A 328 7.01 0.87 -0.05
C VAL A 328 6.90 -0.09 1.13
N LYS A 329 7.58 -1.24 1.04
CA LYS A 329 7.68 -2.20 2.15
C LYS A 329 9.11 -2.69 2.30
N ALA A 330 9.59 -2.75 3.53
CA ALA A 330 10.92 -3.26 3.80
C ALA A 330 10.95 -4.79 3.83
N TYR A 331 12.03 -5.36 3.29
CA TYR A 331 12.33 -6.78 3.32
C TYR A 331 13.84 -6.96 3.48
N ASN A 332 14.28 -7.32 4.69
CA ASN A 332 15.69 -7.43 5.06
C ASN A 332 16.47 -6.16 4.67
N GLU A 333 17.58 -6.27 3.93
CA GLU A 333 18.38 -5.17 3.37
C GLU A 333 17.77 -4.52 2.10
N TYR A 334 16.54 -4.86 1.74
CA TYR A 334 15.87 -4.40 0.52
C TYR A 334 14.53 -3.71 0.79
N LEU A 335 14.04 -3.01 -0.23
CA LEU A 335 12.72 -2.42 -0.31
C LEU A 335 12.00 -3.01 -1.51
N LEU A 336 10.73 -3.37 -1.32
CA LEU A 336 9.79 -3.53 -2.42
C LEU A 336 9.05 -2.21 -2.63
N VAL A 337 9.13 -1.66 -3.82
CA VAL A 337 8.47 -0.39 -4.17
C VAL A 337 7.50 -0.61 -5.32
N GLY A 338 6.22 -0.51 -5.01
CA GLY A 338 5.13 -0.58 -5.98
C GLY A 338 4.94 0.76 -6.67
N THR A 339 4.91 0.76 -8.00
CA THR A 339 4.75 1.97 -8.82
C THR A 339 3.61 1.83 -9.81
N GLY A 340 3.15 2.96 -10.33
CA GLY A 340 2.35 2.97 -11.55
C GLY A 340 1.43 4.16 -11.74
N LYS A 341 0.59 4.05 -12.76
CA LYS A 341 -0.42 5.03 -13.13
C LYS A 341 -1.58 4.34 -13.86
N PHE A 342 -2.70 5.06 -13.96
CA PHE A 342 -3.73 4.75 -14.94
C PHE A 342 -3.47 5.61 -16.18
N GLU A 343 -3.50 4.99 -17.36
CA GLU A 343 -3.36 5.68 -18.64
C GLU A 343 -4.63 5.50 -19.47
N GLN A 344 -5.20 6.59 -19.95
CA GLN A 344 -6.36 6.56 -20.83
C GLN A 344 -5.91 6.65 -22.28
N LYS A 345 -6.34 5.71 -23.12
CA LYS A 345 -6.06 5.69 -24.56
C LYS A 345 -7.36 5.54 -25.33
N GLU A 346 -7.52 6.31 -26.40
CA GLU A 346 -8.64 6.17 -27.32
C GLU A 346 -8.36 5.03 -28.31
N GLU A 347 -9.19 4.00 -28.30
CA GLU A 347 -9.10 2.86 -29.21
C GLU A 347 -10.42 2.67 -29.97
N GLY A 348 -10.43 3.15 -31.21
CA GLY A 348 -11.66 3.24 -31.99
C GLY A 348 -12.61 4.28 -31.39
N ASN A 349 -13.79 3.85 -30.97
CA ASN A 349 -14.82 4.71 -30.36
C ASN A 349 -14.95 4.49 -28.84
N ARG A 350 -13.89 4.00 -28.18
CA ARG A 350 -13.88 3.70 -26.75
C ARG A 350 -12.61 4.24 -26.09
N THR A 351 -12.78 4.92 -24.95
CA THR A 351 -11.69 5.23 -24.04
C THR A 351 -11.35 3.99 -23.22
N MET A 352 -10.14 3.47 -23.38
CA MET A 352 -9.61 2.33 -22.64
C MET A 352 -8.74 2.84 -21.49
N VAL A 353 -8.88 2.25 -20.30
CA VAL A 353 -8.05 2.58 -19.12
C VAL A 353 -7.04 1.45 -18.89
N TYR A 354 -5.77 1.77 -19.07
CA TYR A 354 -4.64 0.88 -18.86
C TYR A 354 -4.04 1.05 -17.48
N SER A 355 -3.63 -0.06 -16.86
CA SER A 355 -2.88 -0.06 -15.62
C SER A 355 -1.41 -0.32 -15.95
N GLU A 356 -0.58 0.72 -15.86
CA GLU A 356 0.86 0.63 -16.15
C GLU A 356 1.65 0.78 -14.85
N GLY A 357 2.68 -0.06 -14.66
CA GLY A 357 3.51 -0.01 -13.47
C GLY A 357 4.31 -1.28 -13.22
N LYS A 358 5.20 -1.19 -12.24
CA LYS A 358 6.12 -2.25 -11.83
C LYS A 358 6.23 -2.32 -10.31
N VAL A 359 6.71 -3.46 -9.82
CA VAL A 359 7.34 -3.55 -8.50
C VAL A 359 8.85 -3.57 -8.68
N TYR A 360 9.55 -2.78 -7.88
CA TYR A 360 11.00 -2.69 -7.85
C TYR A 360 11.56 -3.33 -6.59
N LEU A 361 12.68 -4.04 -6.72
CA LEU A 361 13.53 -4.41 -5.59
C LEU A 361 14.68 -3.40 -5.52
N ILE A 362 14.76 -2.66 -4.41
CA ILE A 362 15.71 -1.56 -4.23
C ILE A 362 16.56 -1.81 -2.98
N SER A 363 17.86 -1.61 -3.07
CA SER A 363 18.78 -1.68 -1.94
C SER A 363 18.46 -0.59 -0.90
N ARG A 364 18.34 -0.96 0.37
CA ARG A 364 18.14 0.00 1.47
C ARG A 364 19.36 0.85 1.78
N GLU A 365 20.54 0.36 1.40
CA GLU A 365 21.82 0.99 1.72
C GLU A 365 22.09 2.21 0.82
N ASP A 366 21.83 2.08 -0.48
CA ASP A 366 22.28 3.04 -1.50
C ASP A 366 21.19 3.41 -2.53
N GLY A 367 19.97 2.89 -2.40
CA GLY A 367 18.87 3.18 -3.31
C GLY A 367 19.03 2.55 -4.70
N LYS A 368 19.99 1.66 -4.91
CA LYS A 368 20.20 1.00 -6.20
C LYS A 368 19.03 0.08 -6.53
N ILE A 369 18.46 0.23 -7.73
CA ILE A 369 17.48 -0.71 -8.29
C ILE A 369 18.21 -2.01 -8.67
N LEU A 370 17.80 -3.11 -8.07
CA LEU A 370 18.44 -4.41 -8.21
C LEU A 370 17.65 -5.36 -9.13
N ASN A 371 16.32 -5.26 -9.09
CA ASN A 371 15.42 -6.05 -9.93
C ASN A 371 14.09 -5.31 -10.14
N GLU A 372 13.32 -5.73 -11.14
CA GLU A 372 11.99 -5.21 -11.42
C GLU A 372 11.06 -6.29 -11.98
N LEU A 373 9.75 -6.13 -11.76
CA LEU A 373 8.73 -7.01 -12.32
C LEU A 373 7.52 -6.18 -12.80
N ASP A 374 7.17 -6.37 -14.07
CA ASP A 374 5.98 -5.76 -14.69
C ASP A 374 4.71 -6.38 -14.10
N THR A 375 3.94 -5.56 -13.39
CA THR A 375 2.74 -5.99 -12.64
C THR A 375 1.53 -5.11 -12.93
N GLY A 376 1.70 -3.99 -13.64
CA GLY A 376 0.72 -2.92 -13.69
C GLY A 376 0.85 -2.00 -12.48
N TYR A 377 -0.16 -1.15 -12.25
CA TYR A 377 -0.10 -0.17 -11.17
C TYR A 377 -0.24 -0.85 -9.80
N VAL A 378 0.88 -1.05 -9.08
CA VAL A 378 0.88 -1.66 -7.74
C VAL A 378 0.39 -0.64 -6.70
N ARG A 379 -0.62 -1.04 -5.92
CA ARG A 379 -1.28 -0.16 -4.93
C ARG A 379 -1.12 -0.62 -3.49
N SER A 380 -0.85 -1.90 -3.28
CA SER A 380 -0.64 -2.46 -1.95
C SER A 380 0.36 -3.61 -1.99
N ILE A 381 1.14 -3.74 -0.93
CA ILE A 381 2.13 -4.79 -0.72
C ILE A 381 1.99 -5.27 0.72
N SER A 382 1.98 -6.59 0.91
CA SER A 382 2.11 -7.24 2.22
C SER A 382 3.22 -8.26 2.16
N ILE A 383 4.09 -8.29 3.16
CA ILE A 383 5.23 -9.21 3.25
C ILE A 383 5.07 -10.10 4.47
N ASN A 384 5.33 -11.40 4.31
CA ASN A 384 5.39 -12.36 5.42
C ASN A 384 6.46 -13.42 5.12
N GLY A 385 7.56 -13.38 5.87
CA GLY A 385 8.74 -14.18 5.57
C GLY A 385 9.29 -13.83 4.18
N ASP A 386 9.60 -14.85 3.39
CA ASP A 386 10.17 -14.71 2.04
C ASP A 386 9.11 -14.58 0.95
N MET A 387 7.88 -14.19 1.30
CA MET A 387 6.79 -14.01 0.36
C MET A 387 6.25 -12.58 0.38
N ALA A 388 5.89 -12.08 -0.80
CA ALA A 388 5.17 -10.82 -0.94
C ALA A 388 3.87 -11.02 -1.71
N LEU A 389 2.80 -10.44 -1.20
CA LEU A 389 1.51 -10.34 -1.86
C LEU A 389 1.34 -8.92 -2.39
N LEU A 390 1.03 -8.79 -3.68
CA LEU A 390 0.84 -7.50 -4.35
C LEU A 390 -0.60 -7.36 -4.82
N GLY A 391 -1.21 -6.19 -4.61
CA GLY A 391 -2.50 -5.80 -5.17
C GLY A 391 -2.35 -4.67 -6.19
N THR A 392 -3.02 -4.79 -7.33
CA THR A 392 -2.89 -3.84 -8.45
C THR A 392 -4.15 -3.03 -8.74
N GLY A 393 -3.97 -1.92 -9.46
CA GLY A 393 -5.03 -1.07 -10.00
C GLY A 393 -5.88 -1.74 -11.08
N SER A 394 -5.43 -2.86 -11.66
CA SER A 394 -6.20 -3.68 -12.62
C SER A 394 -7.10 -4.72 -11.94
N GLY A 395 -7.09 -4.82 -10.60
CA GLY A 395 -7.84 -5.85 -9.88
C GLY A 395 -7.13 -7.20 -9.84
N GLU A 396 -5.82 -7.22 -10.06
CA GLU A 396 -5.00 -8.43 -10.04
C GLU A 396 -4.20 -8.53 -8.74
N VAL A 397 -3.91 -9.77 -8.35
CA VAL A 397 -3.17 -10.14 -7.15
C VAL A 397 -2.03 -11.07 -7.55
N TYR A 398 -0.84 -10.79 -7.05
CA TYR A 398 0.37 -11.57 -7.30
C TYR A 398 0.92 -12.06 -5.97
N LEU A 399 1.25 -13.35 -5.88
CA LEU A 399 2.10 -13.87 -4.81
C LEU A 399 3.49 -14.10 -5.38
N LEU A 400 4.48 -13.49 -4.75
CA LEU A 400 5.88 -13.58 -5.12
C LEU A 400 6.67 -14.40 -4.11
N ASP A 401 7.60 -15.20 -4.61
CA ASP A 401 8.75 -15.70 -3.86
C ASP A 401 9.86 -14.64 -3.92
N LEU A 402 10.17 -14.04 -2.77
CA LEU A 402 11.18 -13.01 -2.69
C LEU A 402 12.59 -13.57 -2.85
N THR A 403 12.84 -14.84 -2.52
CA THR A 403 14.17 -15.44 -2.69
C THR A 403 14.58 -15.53 -4.15
N GLU A 404 13.61 -15.82 -5.02
CA GLU A 404 13.79 -15.84 -6.48
C GLU A 404 13.78 -14.43 -7.09
N PHE A 405 13.24 -13.43 -6.37
CA PHE A 405 13.26 -12.04 -6.80
C PHE A 405 14.57 -11.31 -6.44
N LEU A 406 15.32 -11.83 -5.46
CA LEU A 406 16.64 -11.29 -5.13
C LEU A 406 17.60 -11.42 -6.32
N PRO A 407 18.59 -10.53 -6.46
CA PRO A 407 19.64 -10.71 -7.43
C PRO A 407 20.28 -12.05 -7.17
N SER A 408 20.42 -12.89 -8.21
CA SER A 408 21.20 -14.11 -8.07
C SER A 408 22.55 -13.69 -7.49
N LYS A 409 22.89 -14.20 -6.29
CA LYS A 409 24.23 -14.05 -5.77
C LYS A 409 25.09 -14.64 -6.87
N GLN A 410 25.79 -13.80 -7.63
CA GLN A 410 26.72 -14.26 -8.65
C GLN A 410 27.73 -15.08 -7.87
N SER A 411 27.48 -16.38 -7.78
CA SER A 411 28.36 -17.29 -7.10
C SER A 411 29.65 -17.14 -7.86
N ILE A 412 30.68 -16.65 -7.19
CA ILE A 412 32.01 -16.40 -7.76
C ILE A 412 32.56 -17.70 -8.41
N CYS A 413 31.94 -18.85 -8.11
CA CYS A 413 31.99 -20.14 -8.80
C CYS A 413 31.41 -20.16 -10.24
N GLY A 414 31.37 -19.03 -10.95
CA GLY A 414 31.05 -19.03 -12.38
C GLY A 414 32.06 -19.84 -13.19
N PRO A 415 31.80 -20.10 -14.49
CA PRO A 415 32.71 -20.83 -15.36
C PRO A 415 34.14 -20.25 -15.39
N GLY A 416 34.34 -18.99 -14.98
CA GLY A 416 35.66 -18.41 -14.73
C GLY A 416 36.50 -19.18 -13.70
N ILE A 417 35.92 -19.67 -12.59
CA ILE A 417 36.63 -20.54 -11.64
C ILE A 417 36.91 -21.91 -12.26
N LEU A 418 36.00 -22.47 -13.04
CA LEU A 418 36.23 -23.75 -13.72
C LEU A 418 37.30 -23.63 -14.81
N VAL A 419 37.35 -22.51 -15.53
CA VAL A 419 38.40 -22.18 -16.49
C VAL A 419 39.73 -21.96 -15.76
N LEU A 420 39.73 -21.22 -14.65
CA LEU A 420 40.93 -21.03 -13.83
C LEU A 420 41.46 -22.37 -13.29
N LEU A 421 40.60 -23.22 -12.75
CA LEU A 421 40.95 -24.57 -12.30
C LEU A 421 41.44 -25.44 -13.47
N GLY A 422 40.81 -25.35 -14.65
CA GLY A 422 41.24 -26.03 -15.86
C GLY A 422 42.63 -25.57 -16.33
N LEU A 423 42.92 -24.27 -16.26
CA LEU A 423 44.22 -23.68 -16.56
C LEU A 423 45.29 -24.13 -15.55
N ILE A 424 44.96 -24.18 -14.25
CA ILE A 424 45.84 -24.70 -13.20
C ILE A 424 46.20 -26.17 -13.48
N VAL A 425 45.22 -27.01 -13.82
CA VAL A 425 45.45 -28.42 -14.17
C VAL A 425 46.33 -28.56 -15.42
N LEU A 426 46.13 -27.71 -16.42
CA LEU A 426 46.97 -27.69 -17.63
C LEU A 426 48.41 -27.24 -17.35
N MET A 427 48.60 -26.28 -16.44
CA MET A 427 49.93 -25.84 -16.02
C MET A 427 50.66 -26.91 -15.20
N LEU A 428 49.96 -27.59 -14.29
CA LEU A 428 50.54 -28.66 -13.46
C LEU A 428 50.94 -29.92 -14.23
N ARG A 429 50.38 -30.15 -15.43
CA ARG A 429 50.77 -31.26 -16.33
C ARG A 429 52.00 -30.97 -17.18
N ARG A 430 52.47 -29.72 -17.21
CA ARG A 430 53.58 -29.27 -18.07
C ARG A 430 54.94 -29.34 -17.37
N ASN A 431 54.95 -29.54 -16.05
CA ASN A 431 56.09 -29.96 -15.25
C ASN A 431 55.95 -31.45 -14.95
#